data_AF-A0A0L1M8B7-F1
#
_entry.id   AF-A0A0L1M8B7-F1
#
_cell.length_a   1.000
_cell.length_b   1.000
_cell.length_c   1.000
_cell.angle_alpha   90.00
_cell.angle_beta   90.00
_cell.angle_gamma   90.00
#
_symmetry.space_group_name_H-M   'P 1'
#
loop_
_entity.id
_entity.type
_entity.pdbx_description
1 polymer ?
#
loop_
_entity_poly.entity_id
_entity_poly.type
_entity_poly.pdbx_seq_one_letter_code
_entity_poly.pdbx_strand_id
1 'polypeptide(L)'
;MNHANPALHSLNQRTNFITIISEHHGWRTLSGVQTSDYYTYRNAILNGCHLQRASFDLRHPEEMICDLSNLEQIYNGMSGENIVRVWSYLNSSTSKINSREVRRIKGDGLSPEIAISGPSKSLLGNLKNSLISEAFAHLHREVSRVRTREDIRGITKSRLLINTSNETMEFHNKFCAFYSKYISHEHWDSSIALNTRYVYEDHPIWSKIEKIAKNKLFLLSAGLPLALGYLAATGDHNIFFSEVHRQNDSSLLSRDDAFQDVFPTPTSSNGPWLIIDKAYTGGSLRQAANMIRKKFGYDVEVKTVALFPKSFSAFMSADYAVYAGKLFEVKSYAPRLDRDHWHIQLIMEQSI
;
A
#
# COMPACT_ATOMS: atom_id res chain seq x y z
N MET A 1 43.88 -20.35 -25.81
CA MET A 1 42.95 -21.28 -25.13
C MET A 1 43.62 -21.79 -23.88
N ASN A 2 43.05 -21.52 -22.72
CA ASN A 2 43.20 -22.30 -21.49
C ASN A 2 42.04 -21.90 -20.59
N HIS A 3 41.01 -22.74 -20.59
CA HIS A 3 39.83 -22.61 -19.76
C HIS A 3 40.23 -22.89 -18.30
N ALA A 4 40.10 -21.89 -17.44
CA ALA A 4 40.10 -22.10 -15.99
C ALA A 4 38.67 -22.50 -15.58
N ASN A 5 38.54 -23.70 -15.04
CA ASN A 5 37.33 -24.24 -14.43
C ASN A 5 36.77 -23.28 -13.37
N PRO A 6 35.45 -22.98 -13.36
CA PRO A 6 34.82 -22.36 -12.21
C PRO A 6 34.68 -23.40 -11.08
N ALA A 7 35.05 -22.99 -9.87
CA ALA A 7 34.90 -23.79 -8.66
C ALA A 7 33.43 -24.16 -8.42
N LEU A 8 33.18 -25.45 -8.17
CA LEU A 8 31.92 -25.95 -7.63
C LEU A 8 31.68 -25.35 -6.25
N HIS A 9 30.74 -24.41 -6.14
CA HIS A 9 30.04 -24.16 -4.89
C HIS A 9 28.93 -25.21 -4.74
N SER A 10 29.23 -26.34 -4.11
CA SER A 10 28.20 -27.22 -3.58
C SER A 10 27.60 -26.57 -2.33
N LEU A 11 26.62 -25.70 -2.52
CA LEU A 11 25.66 -25.40 -1.47
C LEU A 11 24.81 -26.67 -1.29
N ASN A 12 25.14 -27.46 -0.28
CA ASN A 12 24.24 -28.47 0.27
C ASN A 12 23.02 -27.74 0.88
N GLN A 13 22.16 -27.20 0.03
CA GLN A 13 20.81 -26.85 0.38
C GLN A 13 20.06 -28.18 0.46
N ARG A 14 19.71 -28.59 1.69
CA ARG A 14 18.65 -29.58 1.88
C ARG A 14 17.38 -28.99 1.28
N THR A 15 17.12 -29.27 0.01
CA THR A 15 15.80 -29.09 -0.59
C THR A 15 14.90 -30.10 0.13
N ASN A 16 14.08 -29.63 1.06
CA ASN A 16 12.95 -30.42 1.52
C ASN A 16 12.05 -30.63 0.29
N PHE A 17 12.14 -31.80 -0.33
CA PHE A 17 11.25 -32.17 -1.41
C PHE A 17 9.84 -32.32 -0.83
N ILE A 18 8.91 -31.48 -1.28
CA ILE A 18 7.49 -31.75 -1.09
C ILE A 18 7.13 -32.85 -2.08
N THR A 19 6.92 -34.07 -1.58
CA THR A 19 6.40 -35.16 -2.39
C THR A 19 4.90 -34.93 -2.58
N ILE A 20 4.49 -34.56 -3.79
CA ILE A 20 3.07 -34.56 -4.17
C ILE A 20 2.72 -36.01 -4.48
N ILE A 21 2.06 -36.69 -3.55
CA ILE A 21 1.55 -38.05 -3.76
C ILE A 21 0.19 -37.91 -4.46
N SER A 22 0.15 -38.19 -5.76
CA SER A 22 -1.12 -38.44 -6.46
C SER A 22 -1.65 -39.81 -6.00
N GLU A 23 -2.86 -39.85 -5.42
CA GLU A 23 -3.50 -41.10 -4.99
C GLU A 23 -3.76 -42.09 -6.14
N HIS A 24 -3.69 -41.64 -7.40
CA HIS A 24 -4.07 -42.46 -8.56
C HIS A 24 -2.95 -42.85 -9.54
N HIS A 25 -1.73 -42.30 -9.42
CA HIS A 25 -0.62 -42.66 -10.33
C HIS A 25 0.74 -42.56 -9.65
N GLY A 26 0.89 -43.24 -8.52
CA GLY A 26 2.21 -43.51 -8.00
C GLY A 26 3.06 -44.23 -9.06
N TRP A 27 4.26 -43.69 -9.30
CA TRP A 27 5.47 -44.35 -9.86
C TRP A 27 5.89 -43.99 -11.30
N ARG A 28 5.22 -43.07 -12.01
CA ARG A 28 5.71 -42.61 -13.33
C ARG A 28 6.01 -41.12 -13.34
N THR A 29 7.28 -40.77 -13.52
CA THR A 29 7.68 -39.42 -13.92
C THR A 29 7.40 -39.28 -15.41
N LEU A 30 6.26 -38.68 -15.76
CA LEU A 30 5.92 -38.40 -17.16
C LEU A 30 6.58 -37.09 -17.61
N SER A 31 6.80 -36.95 -18.92
CA SER A 31 7.11 -35.64 -19.51
C SER A 31 5.93 -34.69 -19.30
N GLY A 32 6.20 -33.41 -19.13
CA GLY A 32 5.16 -32.41 -18.92
C GLY A 32 5.62 -31.00 -19.24
N VAL A 33 4.74 -30.04 -18.99
CA VAL A 33 5.03 -28.61 -19.16
C VAL A 33 5.45 -28.04 -17.82
N GLN A 34 6.67 -27.51 -17.73
CA GLN A 34 7.11 -26.70 -16.60
C GLN A 34 6.77 -25.24 -16.90
N THR A 35 5.96 -24.62 -16.05
CA THR A 35 5.57 -23.22 -16.19
C THR A 35 5.42 -22.55 -14.83
N SER A 36 5.74 -21.26 -14.76
CA SER A 36 5.41 -20.37 -13.65
C SER A 36 4.21 -19.46 -13.98
N ASP A 37 3.60 -19.63 -15.16
CA ASP A 37 2.46 -18.86 -15.62
C ASP A 37 1.13 -19.56 -15.27
N TYR A 38 0.24 -18.84 -14.58
CA TYR A 38 -1.03 -19.37 -14.09
C TYR A 38 -1.97 -19.81 -15.22
N TYR A 39 -2.03 -19.06 -16.33
CA TYR A 39 -2.92 -19.40 -17.44
C TYR A 39 -2.44 -20.64 -18.20
N THR A 40 -1.13 -20.77 -18.38
CA THR A 40 -0.51 -21.97 -18.93
C THR A 40 -0.76 -23.17 -18.03
N TYR A 41 -0.63 -23.01 -16.70
CA TYR A 41 -0.99 -24.04 -15.72
C TYR A 41 -2.47 -24.42 -15.83
N ARG A 42 -3.39 -23.45 -15.79
CA ARG A 42 -4.85 -23.68 -15.85
C ARG A 42 -5.25 -24.39 -17.15
N ASN A 43 -4.74 -23.93 -18.29
CA ASN A 43 -4.99 -24.55 -19.58
C ASN A 43 -4.43 -25.97 -19.64
N ALA A 44 -3.24 -26.22 -19.08
CA ALA A 44 -2.67 -27.56 -19.02
C ALA A 44 -3.56 -28.51 -18.19
N ILE A 45 -4.06 -28.07 -17.03
CA ILE A 45 -5.00 -28.83 -16.20
C ILE A 45 -6.31 -29.10 -16.96
N LEU A 46 -6.90 -28.09 -17.62
CA LEU A 46 -8.11 -28.27 -18.43
C LEU A 46 -7.92 -29.26 -19.58
N ASN A 47 -6.70 -29.37 -20.10
CA ASN A 47 -6.32 -30.35 -21.13
C ASN A 47 -5.88 -31.71 -20.55
N GLY A 48 -6.18 -31.99 -19.28
CA GLY A 48 -5.94 -33.29 -18.66
C GLY A 48 -4.53 -33.50 -18.08
N CYS A 49 -3.72 -32.44 -17.96
CA CYS A 49 -2.46 -32.54 -17.21
C CYS A 49 -2.74 -32.67 -15.71
N HIS A 50 -1.82 -33.33 -15.00
CA HIS A 50 -1.85 -33.44 -13.54
C HIS A 50 -0.62 -32.76 -12.93
N LEU A 51 -0.78 -32.16 -11.75
CA LEU A 51 0.32 -31.53 -11.03
C LEU A 51 1.32 -32.57 -10.55
N GLN A 52 2.57 -32.45 -10.98
CA GLN A 52 3.65 -33.39 -10.65
C GLN A 52 4.67 -32.82 -9.65
N ARG A 53 4.93 -31.51 -9.70
CA ARG A 53 5.86 -30.80 -8.79
C ARG A 53 5.47 -29.33 -8.68
N ALA A 54 5.62 -28.76 -7.48
CA ALA A 54 5.59 -27.32 -7.24
C ALA A 54 6.93 -26.85 -6.65
N SER A 55 7.36 -25.64 -7.00
CA SER A 55 8.53 -24.97 -6.42
C SER A 55 8.11 -23.57 -6.00
N PHE A 56 8.50 -23.16 -4.79
CA PHE A 56 8.12 -21.89 -4.20
C PHE A 56 9.36 -21.13 -3.76
N ASP A 57 9.47 -19.88 -4.19
CA ASP A 57 10.44 -18.94 -3.66
C ASP A 57 9.77 -18.05 -2.61
N LEU A 58 10.04 -18.34 -1.34
CA LEU A 58 9.51 -17.55 -0.22
C LEU A 58 10.47 -16.41 0.11
N ARG A 59 9.95 -15.18 0.04
CA ARG A 59 10.68 -14.00 0.49
C ARG A 59 10.68 -13.92 2.02
N HIS A 60 11.78 -13.43 2.58
CA HIS A 60 11.82 -13.07 4.00
C HIS A 60 10.75 -12.01 4.33
N PRO A 61 10.15 -12.04 5.53
CA PRO A 61 9.29 -10.97 5.97
C PRO A 61 10.03 -9.62 5.99
N GLU A 62 9.27 -8.57 5.72
CA GLU A 62 9.71 -7.17 5.74
C GLU A 62 9.09 -6.45 6.95
N GLU A 63 9.80 -5.52 7.56
CA GLU A 63 9.32 -4.69 8.67
C GLU A 63 9.67 -3.23 8.42
N MET A 64 8.64 -2.38 8.44
CA MET A 64 8.79 -0.93 8.29
C MET A 64 9.23 -0.32 9.62
N ILE A 65 10.39 0.33 9.62
CA ILE A 65 10.93 1.04 10.79
C ILE A 65 10.35 2.45 10.87
N CYS A 66 10.30 3.15 9.73
CA CYS A 66 9.73 4.47 9.64
C CYS A 66 9.24 4.76 8.22
N ASP A 67 8.07 5.38 8.11
CA ASP A 67 7.46 5.85 6.88
C ASP A 67 7.11 7.33 7.05
N LEU A 68 7.92 8.23 6.49
CA LEU A 68 7.68 9.67 6.58
C LEU A 68 6.40 10.09 5.87
N SER A 69 5.94 9.33 4.87
CA SER A 69 4.73 9.67 4.13
C SER A 69 3.46 9.43 4.94
N ASN A 70 3.49 8.50 5.90
CA ASN A 70 2.40 8.21 6.83
C ASN A 70 2.95 7.77 8.20
N LEU A 71 3.27 8.73 9.05
CA LEU A 71 3.96 8.48 10.31
C LEU A 71 3.08 7.74 11.32
N GLU A 72 3.68 6.81 12.06
CA GLU A 72 3.02 6.10 13.15
C GLU A 72 2.69 7.04 14.33
N GLN A 73 1.72 6.66 15.16
CA GLN A 73 1.23 7.48 16.29
C GLN A 73 2.33 7.90 17.27
N ILE A 74 3.43 7.15 17.37
CA ILE A 74 4.58 7.49 18.22
C ILE A 74 5.23 8.83 17.85
N TYR A 75 4.99 9.36 16.64
CA TYR A 75 5.48 10.65 16.17
C TYR A 75 4.51 11.82 16.38
N ASN A 76 3.30 11.55 16.88
CA ASN A 76 2.29 12.59 17.10
C ASN A 76 2.79 13.64 18.12
N GLY A 77 2.48 14.91 17.85
CA GLY A 77 2.92 16.04 18.67
C GLY A 77 4.40 16.43 18.53
N MET A 78 5.21 15.67 17.79
CA MET A 78 6.60 16.06 17.49
C MET A 78 6.67 17.18 16.47
N SER A 79 7.64 18.09 16.65
CA SER A 79 7.97 19.07 15.61
C SER A 79 8.61 18.42 14.39
N GLY A 80 8.58 19.11 13.26
CA GLY A 80 9.21 18.65 12.03
C GLY A 80 10.70 18.38 12.21
N GLU A 81 11.41 19.25 12.94
CA GLU A 81 12.85 19.10 13.23
C GLU A 81 13.14 17.79 13.97
N ASN A 82 12.33 17.46 14.98
CA ASN A 82 12.50 16.24 15.76
C ASN A 82 12.23 14.98 14.93
N ILE A 83 11.20 15.02 14.06
CA ILE A 83 10.92 13.94 13.12
C ILE A 83 12.11 13.72 12.17
N VAL A 84 12.67 14.80 11.61
CA VAL A 84 13.82 14.73 10.70
C VAL A 84 15.08 14.21 11.41
N ARG A 85 15.30 14.59 12.68
CA ARG A 85 16.40 14.06 13.50
C ARG A 85 16.27 12.57 13.75
N VAL A 86 15.07 12.09 14.15
CA VAL A 86 14.80 10.65 14.35
C VAL A 86 14.98 9.89 13.05
N TRP A 87 14.44 10.41 11.95
CA TRP A 87 14.63 9.84 10.63
C TRP A 87 16.11 9.70 10.27
N SER A 88 16.90 10.76 10.46
CA SER A 88 18.33 10.77 10.15
C SER A 88 19.10 9.74 10.99
N TYR A 89 18.77 9.63 12.28
CA TYR A 89 19.33 8.60 13.15
C TYR A 89 19.00 7.19 12.63
N LEU A 90 17.72 6.90 12.42
CA LEU A 90 17.26 5.59 11.94
C LEU A 90 17.87 5.25 10.58
N ASN A 91 17.97 6.22 9.67
CA ASN A 91 18.56 6.06 8.35
C ASN A 91 20.06 5.71 8.45
N SER A 92 20.80 6.38 9.34
CA SER A 92 22.21 6.10 9.58
C SER A 92 22.42 4.74 10.24
N SER A 93 21.67 4.43 11.31
CA SER A 93 21.77 3.19 12.07
C SER A 93 21.41 1.97 11.21
N THR A 94 20.33 2.04 10.43
CA THR A 94 19.92 0.93 9.56
C THR A 94 20.86 0.72 8.37
N SER A 95 21.53 1.77 7.88
CA SER A 95 22.56 1.66 6.84
C SER A 95 23.80 0.90 7.31
N LYS A 96 24.05 0.87 8.62
CA LYS A 96 25.19 0.18 9.25
C LYS A 96 24.87 -1.25 9.68
N ILE A 97 23.64 -1.73 9.48
CA ILE A 97 23.29 -3.12 9.76
C ILE A 97 24.12 -4.02 8.84
N ASN A 98 25.08 -4.72 9.44
CA ASN A 98 25.95 -5.69 8.78
C ASN A 98 25.69 -7.12 9.28
N SER A 99 24.43 -7.42 9.62
CA SER A 99 24.02 -8.77 10.00
C SER A 99 23.85 -9.63 8.74
N ARG A 100 24.26 -10.91 8.82
CA ARG A 100 23.99 -11.88 7.74
C ARG A 100 22.49 -12.17 7.60
N GLU A 101 21.74 -12.04 8.69
CA GLU A 101 20.33 -12.43 8.79
C GLU A 101 19.37 -11.28 8.50
N VAL A 102 19.70 -10.07 8.95
CA VAL A 102 18.84 -8.89 8.78
C VAL A 102 19.51 -7.90 7.84
N ARG A 103 18.75 -7.39 6.87
CA ARG A 103 19.25 -6.43 5.88
C ARG A 103 18.28 -5.27 5.76
N ARG A 104 18.82 -4.08 5.50
CA ARG A 104 18.04 -2.94 5.05
C ARG A 104 17.53 -3.19 3.62
N ILE A 105 16.25 -2.94 3.40
CA ILE A 105 15.64 -2.99 2.06
C ILE A 105 16.09 -1.76 1.27
N LYS A 106 16.49 -1.99 0.01
CA LYS A 106 16.96 -0.95 -0.92
C LYS A 106 16.21 -1.10 -2.24
N GLY A 107 16.01 0.01 -2.94
CA GLY A 107 15.28 0.05 -4.20
C GLY A 107 14.71 1.44 -4.47
N ASP A 108 14.12 1.60 -5.64
CA ASP A 108 13.46 2.84 -6.05
C ASP A 108 12.19 3.09 -5.24
N GLY A 109 11.86 4.37 -5.01
CA GLY A 109 10.64 4.75 -4.30
C GLY A 109 10.65 4.46 -2.79
N LEU A 110 11.84 4.30 -2.20
CA LEU A 110 12.02 4.14 -0.75
C LEU A 110 12.57 5.40 -0.08
N SER A 111 12.64 6.54 -0.76
CA SER A 111 13.15 7.79 -0.17
C SER A 111 12.44 8.18 1.14
N PRO A 112 11.10 8.02 1.29
CA PRO A 112 10.42 8.28 2.56
C PRO A 112 10.31 7.03 3.46
N GLU A 113 10.92 5.90 3.11
CA GLU A 113 10.78 4.62 3.85
C GLU A 113 12.12 4.04 4.34
N ILE A 114 12.13 3.61 5.60
CA ILE A 114 13.21 2.76 6.15
C ILE A 114 12.56 1.44 6.53
N ALA A 115 12.92 0.39 5.82
CA ALA A 115 12.45 -0.96 6.09
C ALA A 115 13.61 -1.96 6.13
N ILE A 116 13.40 -3.04 6.87
CA ILE A 116 14.36 -4.15 7.02
C ILE A 116 13.68 -5.49 6.69
N SER A 117 14.46 -6.46 6.23
CA SER A 117 14.01 -7.83 5.97
C SER A 117 14.89 -8.84 6.70
N GLY A 118 14.33 -9.96 7.14
CA GLY A 118 15.11 -11.00 7.83
C GLY A 118 14.29 -12.27 8.15
N PRO A 119 14.85 -13.23 8.91
CA PRO A 119 14.30 -14.58 9.03
C PRO A 119 12.97 -14.69 9.76
N SER A 120 12.61 -13.76 10.64
CA SER A 120 11.36 -13.83 11.40
C SER A 120 10.80 -12.45 11.77
N LYS A 121 9.47 -12.35 11.84
CA LYS A 121 8.77 -11.13 12.27
C LYS A 121 9.12 -10.69 13.70
N SER A 122 9.28 -11.64 14.62
CA SER A 122 9.65 -11.36 16.02
C SER A 122 11.02 -10.68 16.11
N LEU A 123 12.03 -11.21 15.39
CA LEU A 123 13.37 -10.61 15.36
C LEU A 123 13.34 -9.19 14.80
N LEU A 124 12.62 -8.97 13.69
CA LEU A 124 12.51 -7.65 13.06
C LEU A 124 11.77 -6.65 13.96
N GLY A 125 10.70 -7.08 14.65
CA GLY A 125 9.95 -6.25 15.59
C GLY A 125 10.79 -5.83 16.80
N ASN A 126 11.56 -6.75 17.38
CA ASN A 126 12.47 -6.43 18.48
C ASN A 126 13.54 -5.42 18.06
N LEU A 127 14.12 -5.59 16.86
CA LEU A 127 15.10 -4.65 16.32
C LEU A 127 14.47 -3.27 16.05
N LYS A 128 13.26 -3.23 15.47
CA LYS A 128 12.51 -1.98 15.27
C LYS A 128 12.33 -1.23 16.59
N ASN A 129 11.87 -1.92 17.63
CA ASN A 129 11.64 -1.32 18.94
C ASN A 129 12.94 -0.79 19.57
N SER A 130 14.06 -1.52 19.44
CA SER A 130 15.37 -1.05 19.91
C SER A 130 15.81 0.22 19.18
N LEU A 131 15.77 0.21 17.85
CA LEU A 131 16.17 1.35 17.03
C LEU A 131 15.35 2.61 17.32
N ILE A 132 14.03 2.46 17.45
CA ILE A 132 13.13 3.57 17.80
C ILE A 132 13.43 4.07 19.22
N SER A 133 13.58 3.18 20.19
CA SER A 133 13.88 3.57 21.58
C SER A 133 15.19 4.35 21.69
N GLU A 134 16.23 3.90 20.99
CA GLU A 134 17.51 4.59 20.91
C GLU A 134 17.37 5.97 20.24
N ALA A 135 16.66 6.06 19.12
CA ALA A 135 16.46 7.33 18.41
C ALA A 135 15.78 8.39 19.30
N PHE A 136 14.80 7.98 20.10
CA PHE A 136 14.09 8.87 21.02
C PHE A 136 14.96 9.24 22.23
N ALA A 137 15.75 8.30 22.75
CA ALA A 137 16.72 8.59 23.80
C ALA A 137 17.77 9.62 23.35
N HIS A 138 18.17 9.58 22.07
CA HIS A 138 19.04 10.58 21.46
C HIS A 138 18.39 11.98 21.40
N LEU A 139 17.08 12.07 21.14
CA LEU A 139 16.34 13.35 21.17
C LEU A 139 16.21 13.94 22.58
N HIS A 140 15.86 13.11 23.58
CA HIS A 140 15.57 13.57 24.94
C HIS A 140 16.78 14.12 25.68
N ARG A 141 18.00 13.80 25.22
CA ARG A 141 19.23 14.41 25.74
C ARG A 141 19.39 15.88 25.33
N GLU A 142 18.62 16.37 24.34
CA GLU A 142 18.83 17.70 23.75
C GLU A 142 17.66 18.70 23.90
N VAL A 143 16.46 18.28 24.34
CA VAL A 143 15.27 19.17 24.28
C VAL A 143 14.43 19.13 25.57
N SER A 144 14.26 20.30 26.19
CA SER A 144 13.27 20.59 27.24
C SER A 144 11.84 20.48 26.70
N ARG A 145 10.94 19.86 27.46
CA ARG A 145 9.53 19.60 27.11
C ARG A 145 8.80 20.87 26.66
N VAL A 146 8.66 21.07 25.35
CA VAL A 146 7.68 21.99 24.77
C VAL A 146 6.39 21.21 24.58
N ARG A 147 5.31 21.64 25.25
CA ARG A 147 3.94 21.18 24.96
C ARG A 147 3.51 21.83 23.64
N THR A 148 3.77 21.18 22.52
CA THR A 148 3.15 21.52 21.24
C THR A 148 1.82 20.80 21.08
N ARG A 149 0.88 21.45 20.38
CA ARG A 149 -0.44 20.94 20.03
C ARG A 149 -0.36 19.50 19.47
N GLU A 150 -1.42 18.73 19.68
CA GLU A 150 -1.60 17.34 19.25
C GLU A 150 -1.65 17.21 17.71
N ASP A 151 -0.57 17.58 17.01
CA ASP A 151 -0.45 17.37 15.57
C ASP A 151 -0.43 15.86 15.29
N ILE A 152 -1.49 15.35 14.68
CA ILE A 152 -1.57 13.98 14.19
C ILE A 152 -0.77 13.90 12.87
N ARG A 153 0.21 12.99 12.81
CA ARG A 153 1.21 12.93 11.72
C ARG A 153 0.93 11.81 10.69
N GLY A 154 -0.06 10.97 10.91
CA GLY A 154 -0.43 9.92 9.97
C GLY A 154 -1.81 9.36 10.25
N ILE A 155 -2.32 8.60 9.28
CA ILE A 155 -3.62 7.95 9.34
C ILE A 155 -3.42 6.43 9.33
N THR A 156 -3.70 5.79 10.46
CA THR A 156 -3.49 4.36 10.64
C THR A 156 -4.76 3.58 10.29
N LYS A 157 -4.61 2.39 9.70
CA LYS A 157 -5.70 1.43 9.49
C LYS A 157 -5.84 0.52 10.73
N SER A 158 -6.42 1.04 11.80
CA SER A 158 -6.50 0.39 13.12
C SER A 158 -7.89 0.43 13.75
N ARG A 159 -8.79 1.30 13.28
CA ARG A 159 -10.16 1.37 13.79
C ARG A 159 -10.94 0.14 13.34
N LEU A 160 -11.58 -0.57 14.28
CA LEU A 160 -12.49 -1.66 13.94
C LEU A 160 -13.72 -1.11 13.20
N LEU A 161 -14.07 -1.74 12.08
CA LEU A 161 -15.25 -1.36 11.29
C LEU A 161 -16.53 -1.42 12.12
N ILE A 162 -16.67 -2.44 12.99
CA ILE A 162 -17.82 -2.59 13.89
C ILE A 162 -17.98 -1.44 14.90
N ASN A 163 -16.94 -0.63 15.11
CA ASN A 163 -16.97 0.56 15.98
C ASN A 163 -17.24 1.85 15.19
N THR A 164 -17.71 1.74 13.95
CA THR A 164 -18.16 2.86 13.12
C THR A 164 -19.66 3.06 13.23
N SER A 165 -20.21 4.05 12.52
CA SER A 165 -21.64 4.33 12.55
C SER A 165 -22.45 3.28 11.78
N ASN A 166 -23.75 3.19 12.06
CA ASN A 166 -24.65 2.30 11.33
C ASN A 166 -24.68 2.61 9.83
N GLU A 167 -24.59 3.90 9.46
CA GLU A 167 -24.54 4.30 8.03
C GLU A 167 -23.28 3.75 7.35
N THR A 168 -22.14 3.78 8.05
CA THR A 168 -20.87 3.24 7.52
C THR A 168 -20.96 1.73 7.32
N MET A 169 -21.55 1.01 8.28
CA MET A 169 -21.80 -0.43 8.18
C MET A 169 -22.76 -0.77 7.03
N GLU A 170 -23.83 0.00 6.87
CA GLU A 170 -24.79 -0.20 5.77
C GLU A 170 -24.14 0.02 4.40
N PHE A 171 -23.33 1.06 4.27
CA PHE A 171 -22.57 1.32 3.05
C PHE A 171 -21.59 0.20 2.72
N HIS A 172 -20.85 -0.31 3.72
CA HIS A 172 -20.00 -1.49 3.57
C HIS A 172 -20.78 -2.71 3.08
N ASN A 173 -21.93 -3.01 3.70
CA ASN A 173 -22.74 -4.18 3.33
C ASN A 173 -23.29 -4.06 1.91
N LYS A 174 -23.74 -2.87 1.49
CA LYS A 174 -24.15 -2.59 0.11
C LYS A 174 -23.00 -2.80 -0.87
N PHE A 175 -21.80 -2.32 -0.54
CA PHE A 175 -20.61 -2.54 -1.34
C PHE A 175 -20.30 -4.05 -1.46
N CYS A 176 -20.28 -4.79 -0.36
CA CYS A 176 -19.98 -6.23 -0.38
C CYS A 176 -21.01 -7.02 -1.20
N ALA A 177 -22.30 -6.71 -1.09
CA ALA A 177 -23.35 -7.35 -1.88
C ALA A 177 -23.25 -7.04 -3.39
N PHE A 178 -22.74 -5.85 -3.74
CA PHE A 178 -22.44 -5.49 -5.12
C PHE A 178 -21.19 -6.24 -5.63
N TYR A 179 -20.10 -6.16 -4.86
CA TYR A 179 -18.78 -6.58 -5.30
C TYR A 179 -18.57 -8.09 -5.26
N SER A 180 -19.30 -8.82 -4.42
CA SER A 180 -19.23 -10.29 -4.36
C SER A 180 -19.57 -10.98 -5.68
N LYS A 181 -20.32 -10.31 -6.57
CA LYS A 181 -20.66 -10.80 -7.91
C LYS A 181 -19.46 -10.91 -8.85
N TYR A 182 -18.35 -10.26 -8.53
CA TYR A 182 -17.12 -10.27 -9.33
C TYR A 182 -16.03 -11.20 -8.76
N ILE A 183 -16.28 -11.78 -7.58
CA ILE A 183 -15.32 -12.60 -6.83
C ILE A 183 -15.83 -14.04 -6.80
N SER A 184 -14.97 -14.99 -7.19
CA SER A 184 -15.30 -16.41 -7.14
C SER A 184 -15.69 -16.82 -5.73
N HIS A 185 -16.76 -17.59 -5.60
CA HIS A 185 -17.34 -17.97 -4.31
C HIS A 185 -16.32 -18.61 -3.36
N GLU A 186 -15.41 -19.44 -3.89
CA GLU A 186 -14.33 -20.09 -3.11
C GLU A 186 -13.32 -19.12 -2.50
N HIS A 187 -13.25 -17.88 -3.01
CA HIS A 187 -12.35 -16.86 -2.51
C HIS A 187 -13.02 -15.83 -1.59
N TRP A 188 -14.32 -15.95 -1.33
CA TRP A 188 -15.06 -14.98 -0.52
C TRP A 188 -14.42 -14.75 0.85
N ASP A 189 -14.05 -15.79 1.58
CA ASP A 189 -13.44 -15.70 2.92
C ASP A 189 -12.01 -15.12 2.91
N SER A 190 -11.33 -15.21 1.76
CA SER A 190 -9.95 -14.71 1.58
C SER A 190 -9.90 -13.32 0.96
N SER A 191 -11.02 -12.83 0.41
CA SER A 191 -11.11 -11.51 -0.23
C SER A 191 -11.01 -10.41 0.82
N ILE A 192 -9.94 -9.62 0.73
CA ILE A 192 -9.69 -8.48 1.64
C ILE A 192 -10.83 -7.46 1.57
N ALA A 193 -11.41 -7.26 0.38
CA ALA A 193 -12.51 -6.31 0.19
C ALA A 193 -13.78 -6.77 0.92
N LEU A 194 -14.15 -8.05 0.77
CA LEU A 194 -15.36 -8.62 1.40
C LEU A 194 -15.20 -8.82 2.91
N ASN A 195 -13.98 -9.02 3.41
CA ASN A 195 -13.67 -9.25 4.82
C ASN A 195 -12.98 -8.04 5.48
N THR A 196 -13.47 -6.83 5.18
CA THR A 196 -12.89 -5.60 5.76
C THR A 196 -13.17 -5.52 7.26
N ARG A 197 -12.15 -5.78 8.09
CA ARG A 197 -12.25 -5.67 9.55
C ARG A 197 -11.81 -4.32 10.12
N TYR A 198 -10.79 -3.73 9.53
CA TYR A 198 -10.17 -2.49 9.99
C TYR A 198 -10.29 -1.41 8.93
N VAL A 199 -10.57 -0.19 9.37
CA VAL A 199 -10.67 1.02 8.56
C VAL A 199 -9.68 2.07 9.06
N TYR A 200 -9.52 3.15 8.31
CA TYR A 200 -8.64 4.24 8.71
C TYR A 200 -9.24 5.03 9.88
N GLU A 201 -8.36 5.49 10.77
CA GLU A 201 -8.72 6.32 11.91
C GLU A 201 -9.33 7.66 11.47
N ASP A 202 -10.04 8.28 12.41
CA ASP A 202 -10.45 9.67 12.26
C ASP A 202 -9.20 10.56 12.20
N HIS A 203 -9.22 11.53 11.30
CA HIS A 203 -8.10 12.44 11.07
C HIS A 203 -8.61 13.74 10.45
N PRO A 204 -8.12 14.92 10.90
CA PRO A 204 -8.53 16.23 10.36
C PRO A 204 -8.34 16.41 8.84
N ILE A 205 -7.61 15.50 8.20
CA ILE A 205 -7.33 15.54 6.76
C ILE A 205 -8.56 15.12 5.96
N TRP A 206 -9.44 14.29 6.53
CA TRP A 206 -10.67 13.87 5.87
C TRP A 206 -11.57 15.06 5.57
N SER A 207 -11.76 15.96 6.54
CA SER A 207 -12.52 17.20 6.33
C SER A 207 -11.82 18.19 5.38
N LYS A 208 -10.49 18.12 5.23
CA LYS A 208 -9.78 18.91 4.20
C LYS A 208 -9.99 18.33 2.80
N ILE A 209 -9.93 17.01 2.67
CA ILE A 209 -10.18 16.28 1.42
C ILE A 209 -11.63 16.46 0.95
N GLU A 210 -12.58 16.40 1.88
CA GLU A 210 -14.02 16.56 1.61
C GLU A 210 -14.32 17.84 0.82
N LYS A 211 -13.59 18.93 1.11
CA LYS A 211 -13.76 20.26 0.52
C LYS A 211 -13.18 20.42 -0.89
N ILE A 212 -12.37 19.48 -1.38
CA ILE A 212 -11.68 19.62 -2.67
C ILE A 212 -12.63 19.48 -3.86
N ALA A 213 -13.51 18.47 -3.83
CA ALA A 213 -14.48 18.21 -4.89
C ALA A 213 -15.71 17.49 -4.34
N LYS A 214 -16.80 17.46 -5.12
CA LYS A 214 -18.07 16.85 -4.70
C LYS A 214 -17.96 15.32 -4.64
N ASN A 215 -17.56 14.68 -5.74
CA ASN A 215 -17.58 13.21 -5.89
C ASN A 215 -16.21 12.61 -5.53
N LYS A 216 -16.16 11.60 -4.64
CA LYS A 216 -14.91 10.98 -4.17
C LYS A 216 -14.81 9.56 -4.68
N LEU A 217 -13.94 9.34 -5.65
CA LEU A 217 -13.66 8.01 -6.21
C LEU A 217 -12.47 7.38 -5.50
N PHE A 218 -12.69 6.26 -4.80
CA PHE A 218 -11.65 5.44 -4.19
C PHE A 218 -11.34 4.23 -5.07
N LEU A 219 -10.06 3.90 -5.26
CA LEU A 219 -9.65 2.75 -6.09
C LEU A 219 -9.65 1.44 -5.29
N LEU A 220 -10.27 0.40 -5.84
CA LEU A 220 -10.48 -0.88 -5.17
C LEU A 220 -9.18 -1.67 -4.93
N SER A 221 -9.25 -2.70 -4.05
CA SER A 221 -8.17 -3.38 -3.30
C SER A 221 -7.69 -2.66 -2.02
N ALA A 222 -7.38 -1.37 -2.07
CA ALA A 222 -6.97 -0.57 -0.90
C ALA A 222 -7.97 0.52 -0.51
N GLY A 223 -8.85 0.93 -1.43
CA GLY A 223 -9.74 2.08 -1.27
C GLY A 223 -10.95 1.86 -0.38
N LEU A 224 -11.47 0.64 -0.21
CA LEU A 224 -12.66 0.41 0.63
C LEU A 224 -12.43 0.79 2.10
N PRO A 225 -11.36 0.32 2.78
CA PRO A 225 -11.06 0.77 4.14
C PRO A 225 -10.84 2.28 4.27
N LEU A 226 -10.29 2.94 3.23
CA LEU A 226 -10.09 4.39 3.17
C LEU A 226 -11.44 5.11 3.10
N ALA A 227 -12.30 4.68 2.18
CA ALA A 227 -13.63 5.23 1.97
C ALA A 227 -14.50 5.11 3.22
N LEU A 228 -14.44 3.97 3.91
CA LEU A 228 -15.18 3.78 5.17
C LEU A 228 -14.64 4.64 6.32
N GLY A 229 -13.32 4.80 6.41
CA GLY A 229 -12.72 5.74 7.37
C GLY A 229 -13.12 7.19 7.09
N TYR A 230 -13.10 7.58 5.82
CA TYR A 230 -13.57 8.89 5.34
C TYR A 230 -15.06 9.12 5.64
N LEU A 231 -15.92 8.16 5.31
CA LEU A 231 -17.37 8.23 5.59
C LEU A 231 -17.63 8.37 7.09
N ALA A 232 -16.96 7.56 7.91
CA ALA A 232 -17.12 7.61 9.36
C ALA A 232 -16.63 8.93 9.99
N ALA A 233 -15.71 9.64 9.34
CA ALA A 233 -15.17 10.92 9.81
C ALA A 233 -15.96 12.14 9.32
N THR A 234 -16.54 12.07 8.11
CA THR A 234 -17.16 13.23 7.44
C THR A 234 -18.67 13.14 7.31
N GLY A 235 -19.24 11.93 7.28
CA GLY A 235 -20.64 11.71 6.92
C GLY A 235 -20.95 11.96 5.44
N ASP A 236 -19.95 12.20 4.59
CA ASP A 236 -20.17 12.46 3.17
C ASP A 236 -20.42 11.16 2.38
N HIS A 237 -21.62 11.07 1.80
CA HIS A 237 -22.08 9.88 1.08
C HIS A 237 -21.73 9.91 -0.42
N ASN A 238 -21.11 10.97 -0.95
CA ASN A 238 -20.71 11.06 -2.36
C ASN A 238 -19.43 10.26 -2.64
N ILE A 239 -19.44 8.99 -2.23
CA ILE A 239 -18.34 8.04 -2.32
C ILE A 239 -18.62 7.08 -3.46
N PHE A 240 -17.61 6.89 -4.29
CA PHE A 240 -17.63 6.04 -5.45
C PHE A 240 -16.41 5.12 -5.46
N PHE A 241 -16.51 4.03 -6.20
CA PHE A 241 -15.46 3.03 -6.35
C PHE A 241 -15.29 2.65 -7.81
N SER A 242 -14.04 2.37 -8.17
CA SER A 242 -13.73 1.69 -9.42
C SER A 242 -12.47 0.84 -9.24
N GLU A 243 -12.23 -0.07 -10.16
CA GLU A 243 -11.04 -0.89 -10.18
C GLU A 243 -10.01 -0.40 -11.17
N VAL A 244 -8.78 -0.33 -10.68
CA VAL A 244 -7.61 -0.13 -11.51
C VAL A 244 -6.55 -1.10 -11.04
N HIS A 245 -6.27 -2.11 -11.87
CA HIS A 245 -5.29 -3.14 -11.57
C HIS A 245 -3.95 -2.85 -12.25
N ARG A 246 -2.87 -3.17 -11.53
CA ARG A 246 -1.53 -3.19 -12.12
C ARG A 246 -1.27 -4.55 -12.77
N GLN A 247 -0.26 -4.60 -13.61
CA GLN A 247 0.28 -5.89 -14.08
C GLN A 247 0.69 -6.74 -12.86
N ASN A 248 0.26 -8.00 -12.82
CA ASN A 248 0.51 -8.96 -11.74
C ASN A 248 -0.15 -8.63 -10.38
N ASP A 249 -1.28 -7.94 -10.39
CA ASP A 249 -2.07 -7.75 -9.17
C ASP A 249 -2.67 -9.09 -8.71
N SER A 250 -2.27 -9.55 -7.53
CA SER A 250 -2.74 -10.83 -6.96
C SER A 250 -4.25 -10.85 -6.68
N SER A 251 -4.88 -9.68 -6.53
CA SER A 251 -6.34 -9.60 -6.38
C SER A 251 -7.10 -10.03 -7.64
N LEU A 252 -6.43 -10.13 -8.79
CA LEU A 252 -7.01 -10.68 -10.01
C LEU A 252 -7.20 -12.20 -9.97
N LEU A 253 -6.49 -12.92 -9.09
CA LEU A 253 -6.57 -14.37 -9.00
C LEU A 253 -7.91 -14.85 -8.46
N SER A 254 -8.60 -14.04 -7.66
CA SER A 254 -9.85 -14.38 -7.00
C SER A 254 -11.11 -14.00 -7.77
N ARG A 255 -10.98 -13.61 -9.05
CA ARG A 255 -12.04 -12.96 -9.81
C ARG A 255 -12.62 -13.85 -10.88
N ASP A 256 -13.94 -13.81 -10.99
CA ASP A 256 -14.67 -14.38 -12.13
C ASP A 256 -14.74 -13.39 -13.29
N ASP A 257 -15.03 -12.11 -12.98
CA ASP A 257 -15.28 -11.06 -13.97
C ASP A 257 -14.61 -9.73 -13.63
N ALA A 258 -14.36 -8.91 -14.66
CA ALA A 258 -13.81 -7.56 -14.54
C ALA A 258 -14.91 -6.52 -14.21
N PHE A 259 -14.66 -5.64 -13.24
CA PHE A 259 -15.52 -4.50 -12.91
C PHE A 259 -14.91 -3.23 -13.51
N GLN A 260 -15.39 -2.86 -14.69
CA GLN A 260 -14.88 -1.72 -15.48
C GLN A 260 -15.79 -0.49 -15.40
N ASP A 261 -16.52 -0.33 -14.29
CA ASP A 261 -17.48 0.75 -14.09
C ASP A 261 -17.22 1.49 -12.76
N VAL A 262 -18.15 2.34 -12.34
CA VAL A 262 -18.17 3.13 -11.14
C VAL A 262 -19.36 2.70 -10.29
N PHE A 263 -19.12 2.42 -9.02
CA PHE A 263 -20.15 2.04 -8.05
C PHE A 263 -20.16 3.01 -6.86
N PRO A 264 -21.33 3.44 -6.35
CA PRO A 264 -22.65 3.28 -6.96
C PRO A 264 -22.72 4.06 -8.28
N THR A 265 -23.71 3.74 -9.12
CA THR A 265 -23.93 4.51 -10.35
C THR A 265 -24.25 5.98 -9.97
N PRO A 266 -23.50 6.96 -10.48
CA PRO A 266 -23.71 8.36 -10.10
C PRO A 266 -25.05 8.87 -10.63
N THR A 267 -25.78 9.60 -9.77
CA THR A 267 -27.07 10.21 -10.11
C THR A 267 -26.95 11.48 -10.96
N SER A 268 -25.78 12.14 -10.96
CA SER A 268 -25.46 13.25 -11.87
C SER A 268 -23.97 13.26 -12.22
N SER A 269 -23.63 13.33 -13.50
CA SER A 269 -22.23 13.38 -13.99
C SER A 269 -21.58 14.76 -13.92
N ASN A 270 -22.34 15.83 -13.65
CA ASN A 270 -21.86 17.22 -13.82
C ASN A 270 -21.03 17.78 -12.65
N GLY A 271 -20.77 17.00 -11.59
CA GLY A 271 -19.99 17.44 -10.44
C GLY A 271 -18.48 17.16 -10.60
N PRO A 272 -17.60 17.98 -10.00
CA PRO A 272 -16.16 17.72 -10.02
C PRO A 272 -15.83 16.42 -9.27
N TRP A 273 -14.88 15.67 -9.81
CA TRP A 273 -14.44 14.38 -9.28
C TRP A 273 -13.07 14.49 -8.61
N LEU A 274 -12.93 13.80 -7.49
CA LEU A 274 -11.68 13.62 -6.77
C LEU A 274 -11.34 12.15 -6.70
N ILE A 275 -10.20 11.77 -7.26
CA ILE A 275 -9.72 10.38 -7.24
C ILE A 275 -8.70 10.24 -6.12
N ILE A 276 -8.93 9.29 -5.22
CA ILE A 276 -8.14 9.11 -4.00
C ILE A 276 -7.56 7.69 -3.99
N ASP A 277 -6.24 7.60 -3.92
CA ASP A 277 -5.52 6.32 -3.83
C ASP A 277 -4.16 6.48 -3.14
N LYS A 278 -3.61 5.37 -2.64
CA LYS A 278 -2.21 5.31 -2.21
C LYS A 278 -1.25 5.38 -3.40
N ALA A 279 -0.29 6.28 -3.35
CA ALA A 279 0.54 6.58 -4.52
C ALA A 279 1.98 6.03 -4.42
N TYR A 280 2.23 4.85 -4.99
CA TYR A 280 3.61 4.34 -5.15
C TYR A 280 4.32 4.98 -6.37
N THR A 281 3.65 4.92 -7.53
CA THR A 281 4.14 5.47 -8.82
C THR A 281 3.17 6.48 -9.44
N GLY A 282 1.94 6.60 -8.90
CA GLY A 282 0.88 7.44 -9.45
C GLY A 282 0.22 6.90 -10.73
N GLY A 283 0.56 5.67 -11.17
CA GLY A 283 -0.03 5.08 -12.37
C GLY A 283 -1.53 4.82 -12.24
N SER A 284 -1.98 4.34 -11.09
CA SER A 284 -3.40 4.03 -10.82
C SER A 284 -4.27 5.29 -10.86
N LEU A 285 -3.83 6.38 -10.22
CA LEU A 285 -4.51 7.68 -10.24
C LEU A 285 -4.72 8.21 -11.67
N ARG A 286 -3.65 8.16 -12.50
CA ARG A 286 -3.72 8.61 -13.90
C ARG A 286 -4.69 7.77 -14.74
N GLN A 287 -4.66 6.45 -14.57
CA GLN A 287 -5.56 5.54 -15.27
C GLN A 287 -7.02 5.79 -14.88
N ALA A 288 -7.31 5.92 -13.57
CA ALA A 288 -8.63 6.25 -13.08
C ALA A 288 -9.13 7.61 -13.59
N ALA A 289 -8.28 8.64 -13.62
CA ALA A 289 -8.65 9.96 -14.13
C ALA A 289 -9.07 9.91 -15.60
N ASN A 290 -8.32 9.16 -16.42
CA ASN A 290 -8.67 8.96 -17.81
C ASN A 290 -9.95 8.14 -17.98
N MET A 291 -10.19 7.15 -17.12
CA MET A 291 -11.44 6.38 -17.13
C MET A 291 -12.65 7.27 -16.82
N ILE A 292 -12.58 8.13 -15.79
CA ILE A 292 -13.66 9.07 -15.46
C ILE A 292 -13.94 10.03 -16.62
N ARG A 293 -12.90 10.61 -17.23
CA ARG A 293 -13.06 11.49 -18.41
C ARG A 293 -13.66 10.76 -19.60
N LYS A 294 -13.25 9.52 -19.87
CA LYS A 294 -13.83 8.70 -20.93
C LYS A 294 -15.30 8.39 -20.68
N LYS A 295 -15.68 8.15 -19.43
CA LYS A 295 -17.04 7.76 -19.06
C LYS A 295 -18.03 8.94 -19.03
N PHE A 296 -17.59 10.09 -18.52
CA PHE A 296 -18.47 11.24 -18.25
C PHE A 296 -18.21 12.46 -19.14
N GLY A 297 -17.21 12.41 -20.01
CA GLY A 297 -16.80 13.51 -20.90
C GLY A 297 -15.48 14.15 -20.46
N TYR A 298 -14.71 14.61 -21.45
CA TYR A 298 -13.38 15.21 -21.21
C TYR A 298 -13.43 16.59 -20.55
N ASP A 299 -14.58 17.27 -20.60
CA ASP A 299 -14.80 18.57 -19.97
C ASP A 299 -15.07 18.47 -18.46
N VAL A 300 -15.24 17.26 -17.93
CA VAL A 300 -15.45 17.05 -16.50
C VAL A 300 -14.16 17.39 -15.73
N GLU A 301 -14.30 18.21 -14.70
CA GLU A 301 -13.21 18.50 -13.77
C GLU A 301 -12.87 17.24 -12.96
N VAL A 302 -11.64 16.77 -13.14
CA VAL A 302 -11.09 15.62 -12.39
C VAL A 302 -9.79 16.03 -11.73
N LYS A 303 -9.79 15.98 -10.40
CA LYS A 303 -8.64 16.16 -9.51
C LYS A 303 -8.22 14.83 -8.90
N THR A 304 -7.00 14.78 -8.43
CA THR A 304 -6.38 13.58 -7.86
C THR A 304 -5.71 13.89 -6.51
N VAL A 305 -5.85 12.96 -5.56
CA VAL A 305 -5.18 12.99 -4.26
C VAL A 305 -4.31 11.74 -4.14
N ALA A 306 -3.00 11.97 -4.07
CA ALA A 306 -2.03 10.95 -3.71
C ALA A 306 -1.94 10.82 -2.19
N LEU A 307 -2.44 9.72 -1.64
CA LEU A 307 -2.20 9.38 -0.24
C LEU A 307 -0.81 8.76 -0.09
N PHE A 308 -0.02 9.32 0.82
CA PHE A 308 1.26 8.77 1.28
C PHE A 308 2.21 8.45 0.11
N PRO A 309 2.56 9.45 -0.73
CA PRO A 309 3.37 9.21 -1.91
C PRO A 309 4.75 8.65 -1.53
N LYS A 310 5.21 7.62 -2.24
CA LYS A 310 6.47 6.92 -1.96
C LYS A 310 7.67 7.41 -2.77
N SER A 311 7.40 8.17 -3.83
CA SER A 311 8.43 8.76 -4.67
C SER A 311 8.08 10.19 -5.02
N PHE A 312 9.09 11.00 -5.37
CA PHE A 312 8.85 12.35 -5.87
C PHE A 312 7.97 12.32 -7.13
N SER A 313 8.15 11.33 -8.02
CA SER A 313 7.28 11.16 -9.19
C SER A 313 5.83 10.88 -8.80
N ALA A 314 5.58 10.12 -7.72
CA ALA A 314 4.22 9.88 -7.24
C ALA A 314 3.61 11.14 -6.62
N PHE A 315 4.38 11.90 -5.86
CA PHE A 315 3.96 13.22 -5.35
C PHE A 315 3.57 14.16 -6.50
N MET A 316 4.42 14.27 -7.52
CA MET A 316 4.21 15.10 -8.71
C MET A 316 3.05 14.66 -9.62
N SER A 317 2.60 13.42 -9.49
CA SER A 317 1.59 12.84 -10.40
C SER A 317 0.15 13.21 -10.05
N ALA A 318 -0.06 13.88 -8.92
CA ALA A 318 -1.38 14.23 -8.42
C ALA A 318 -1.55 15.75 -8.29
N ASP A 319 -2.80 16.20 -8.19
CA ASP A 319 -3.13 17.62 -7.94
C ASP A 319 -2.91 17.97 -6.46
N TYR A 320 -3.22 17.02 -5.59
CA TYR A 320 -3.02 17.10 -4.15
C TYR A 320 -2.28 15.88 -3.62
N ALA A 321 -1.58 16.03 -2.50
CA ALA A 321 -0.94 14.94 -1.80
C ALA A 321 -1.15 15.04 -0.29
N VAL A 322 -1.41 13.88 0.34
CA VAL A 322 -1.37 13.76 1.80
C VAL A 322 -0.03 13.17 2.20
N TYR A 323 0.73 13.90 3.00
CA TYR A 323 2.05 13.50 3.46
C TYR A 323 2.24 13.90 4.91
N ALA A 324 2.61 12.97 5.79
CA ALA A 324 2.82 13.24 7.22
C ALA A 324 1.64 13.98 7.91
N GLY A 325 0.39 13.60 7.59
CA GLY A 325 -0.83 14.19 8.15
C GLY A 325 -1.19 15.57 7.58
N LYS A 326 -0.44 16.06 6.58
CA LYS A 326 -0.61 17.37 5.94
C LYS A 326 -1.17 17.23 4.53
N LEU A 327 -1.95 18.22 4.08
CA LEU A 327 -2.46 18.30 2.71
C LEU A 327 -1.66 19.33 1.92
N PHE A 328 -1.13 18.92 0.78
CA PHE A 328 -0.38 19.79 -0.13
C PHE A 328 -1.09 19.90 -1.47
N GLU A 329 -1.23 21.11 -1.98
CA GLU A 329 -1.52 21.35 -3.39
C GLU A 329 -0.21 21.25 -4.18
N VAL A 330 -0.05 20.18 -4.95
CA VAL A 330 1.26 19.77 -5.49
C VAL A 330 1.89 20.87 -6.33
N LYS A 331 1.11 21.52 -7.21
CA LYS A 331 1.60 22.64 -8.06
C LYS A 331 2.24 23.78 -7.27
N SER A 332 1.76 24.04 -6.05
CA SER A 332 2.20 25.16 -5.22
C SER A 332 3.52 24.87 -4.48
N TYR A 333 3.81 23.60 -4.19
CA TYR A 333 4.99 23.18 -3.43
C TYR A 333 6.08 22.57 -4.30
N ALA A 334 5.71 21.75 -5.28
CA ALA A 334 6.63 21.00 -6.14
C ALA A 334 7.81 21.80 -6.71
N PRO A 335 7.64 23.03 -7.22
CA PRO A 335 8.74 23.78 -7.83
C PRO A 335 9.85 24.18 -6.85
N ARG A 336 9.59 24.14 -5.54
CA ARG A 336 10.52 24.56 -4.48
C ARG A 336 11.24 23.37 -3.84
N LEU A 337 10.81 22.15 -4.15
CA LEU A 337 11.34 20.94 -3.54
C LEU A 337 12.58 20.46 -4.31
N ASP A 338 13.61 20.09 -3.55
CA ASP A 338 14.76 19.38 -4.07
C ASP A 338 14.41 17.91 -4.31
N ARG A 339 14.78 17.38 -5.48
CA ARG A 339 14.37 16.03 -5.89
C ARG A 339 14.91 14.93 -4.98
N ASP A 340 16.07 15.14 -4.36
CA ASP A 340 16.70 14.14 -3.50
C ASP A 340 16.24 14.27 -2.04
N HIS A 341 15.85 15.47 -1.61
CA HIS A 341 15.49 15.77 -0.23
C HIS A 341 14.01 16.13 0.00
N TRP A 342 13.15 16.05 -1.03
CA TRP A 342 11.74 16.41 -0.99
C TRP A 342 10.98 15.83 0.22
N HIS A 343 11.25 14.57 0.54
CA HIS A 343 10.61 13.79 1.60
C HIS A 343 10.88 14.41 2.99
N ILE A 344 12.08 14.95 3.21
CA ILE A 344 12.44 15.68 4.43
C ILE A 344 11.89 17.10 4.40
N GLN A 345 11.96 17.78 3.26
CA GLN A 345 11.46 19.15 3.11
C GLN A 345 9.95 19.24 3.40
N LEU A 346 9.15 18.29 2.91
CA LEU A 346 7.70 18.24 3.17
C LEU A 346 7.35 18.08 4.67
N ILE A 347 8.22 17.46 5.48
CA ILE A 347 8.02 17.41 6.93
C ILE A 347 8.10 18.81 7.54
N MET A 348 8.95 19.68 6.99
CA MET A 348 9.20 21.03 7.47
C MET A 348 8.19 22.06 6.94
N GLU A 349 7.58 21.79 5.78
CA GLU A 349 6.62 22.71 5.15
C GLU A 349 5.34 22.90 5.98
N GLN A 350 4.78 24.11 5.92
CA GLN A 350 3.40 24.34 6.35
C GLN A 350 2.46 23.84 5.25
N SER A 351 1.25 23.40 5.63
CA SER A 351 0.27 22.85 4.70
C SER A 351 -1.00 23.69 4.69
N ILE A 352 -1.78 23.56 3.62
CA ILE A 352 -3.15 24.12 3.56
C ILE A 352 -4.09 23.37 4.49
#